data_AF-A0A430B3T3-F1
#
_entry.id   AF-A0A430B3T3-F1
#
_cell.length_a   1.000
_cell.length_b   1.000
_cell.length_c   1.000
_cell.angle_alpha   90.00
_cell.angle_beta   90.00
_cell.angle_gamma   90.00
#
_symmetry.space_group_name_H-M   'P 1'
#
loop_
_entity.id
_entity.type
_entity.pdbx_description
1 polymer ?
#
loop_
_entity_poly.entity_id
_entity_poly.type
_entity_poly.pdbx_seq_one_letter_code
_entity_poly.pdbx_strand_id
1 'polypeptide(L)'
;MKEKLIPTFYSTDDYEGGILLPILVVLMMFTIITLYVLEDYRTRREVLVNTKDFYLAKSLENITWEEIKEEKIVKNKTVTYNLGEVDVIWHEKNKEVELNTSLKNNYKRTTKKSFIKKG
;
A
#
# COMPACT_ATOMS: atom_id res chain seq x y z
N MET A 1 -61.31 41.13 10.83
CA MET A 1 -59.93 41.12 10.33
C MET A 1 -59.19 40.05 11.11
N LYS A 2 -58.82 38.91 10.50
CA LYS A 2 -58.17 37.80 11.20
C LYS A 2 -56.65 38.03 11.21
N GLU A 3 -56.09 38.36 12.37
CA GLU A 3 -54.63 38.40 12.55
C GLU A 3 -54.09 36.97 12.52
N LYS A 4 -53.14 36.72 11.61
CA LYS A 4 -52.35 35.50 11.54
C LYS A 4 -51.30 35.57 12.64
N LEU A 5 -51.53 34.82 13.72
CA LEU A 5 -50.50 34.58 14.73
C LEU A 5 -49.43 33.66 14.12
N ILE A 6 -48.29 34.25 13.81
CA ILE A 6 -47.07 33.54 13.44
C ILE A 6 -46.59 32.86 14.72
N PRO A 7 -46.41 31.52 14.77
CA PRO A 7 -45.86 30.88 15.95
C PRO A 7 -44.37 31.25 16.05
N THR A 8 -44.08 32.27 16.84
CA THR A 8 -42.75 32.50 17.39
C THR A 8 -42.52 31.45 18.47
N PHE A 9 -41.48 30.63 18.29
CA PHE A 9 -41.04 29.67 19.29
C PHE A 9 -40.53 30.45 20.51
N TYR A 10 -41.34 30.52 21.55
CA TYR A 10 -40.90 30.92 22.89
C TYR A 10 -40.16 29.73 23.52
N SER A 11 -38.87 29.91 23.80
CA SER A 11 -38.16 29.08 24.80
C SER A 11 -38.87 29.23 26.13
N THR A 12 -39.34 28.11 26.67
CA THR A 12 -39.79 28.01 28.06
C THR A 12 -38.65 27.43 28.89
N ASP A 13 -38.36 28.10 30.00
CA ASP A 13 -37.31 27.74 30.96
C ASP A 13 -37.67 26.44 31.69
N ASP A 14 -37.19 25.31 31.17
CA ASP A 14 -36.91 24.06 31.91
C ASP A 14 -35.77 23.35 31.15
N TYR A 15 -34.53 23.70 31.51
CA TYR A 15 -33.30 23.38 30.76
C TYR A 15 -32.81 21.92 30.93
N GLU A 16 -33.68 20.92 30.82
CA GLU A 16 -33.25 19.51 30.86
C GLU A 16 -32.91 18.93 29.46
N GLY A 17 -33.18 19.66 28.37
CA GLY A 17 -32.95 19.20 26.99
C GLY A 17 -31.78 19.86 26.22
N GLY A 18 -31.15 20.90 26.77
CA GLY A 18 -30.22 21.77 26.02
C GLY A 18 -28.80 21.21 25.79
N ILE A 19 -28.42 20.16 26.51
CA ILE A 19 -27.06 19.59 26.47
C ILE A 19 -26.91 18.49 25.39
N LEU A 20 -28.03 17.93 24.90
CA LEU A 20 -27.98 16.81 23.95
C LEU A 20 -27.39 17.22 22.60
N LEU A 21 -27.75 18.40 22.09
CA LEU A 21 -27.28 18.93 20.81
C LEU A 21 -25.75 19.19 20.81
N PRO A 22 -25.17 19.90 21.80
CA PRO A 22 -23.71 20.07 21.84
C PRO A 22 -22.96 18.76 22.04
N ILE A 23 -23.48 17.81 22.84
CA ILE A 23 -22.88 16.48 22.97
C ILE A 23 -22.88 15.75 21.62
N LEU A 24 -23.98 15.81 20.87
CA LEU A 24 -24.09 15.18 19.56
C LEU A 24 -23.07 15.79 18.57
N VAL A 25 -22.88 17.10 18.60
CA VAL A 25 -21.88 17.79 17.77
C VAL A 25 -20.47 17.35 18.12
N VAL A 26 -20.14 17.25 19.41
CA VAL A 26 -18.82 16.76 19.86
C VAL A 26 -18.60 15.31 19.42
N LEU A 27 -19.60 14.44 19.56
CA LEU A 27 -19.54 13.05 19.11
C LEU A 27 -19.38 12.95 17.58
N MET A 28 -20.09 13.79 16.83
CA MET A 28 -19.96 13.86 15.38
C MET A 28 -18.54 14.30 14.98
N MET A 29 -18.00 15.35 15.59
CA MET A 29 -16.63 15.81 15.34
C MET A 29 -15.60 14.72 15.68
N PHE A 30 -15.75 14.07 16.82
CA PHE A 30 -14.88 12.96 17.21
C PHE A 30 -14.92 11.84 16.18
N THR A 31 -16.12 11.46 15.72
CA THR A 31 -16.31 10.44 14.70
C THR A 31 -15.60 10.83 13.38
N ILE A 32 -15.79 12.06 12.91
CA ILE A 32 -15.14 12.56 11.68
C ILE A 32 -13.61 12.50 11.80
N ILE A 33 -13.05 12.96 12.93
CA ILE A 33 -11.60 12.91 13.18
C ILE A 33 -11.10 11.47 13.16
N THR A 34 -11.78 10.55 13.85
CA THR A 34 -11.38 9.15 13.88
C THR A 34 -11.42 8.49 12.50
N LEU A 35 -12.41 8.83 11.67
CA LEU A 35 -12.50 8.33 10.29
C LEU A 35 -11.33 8.85 9.44
N TYR A 36 -11.00 10.12 9.54
CA TYR A 36 -9.87 10.71 8.82
C TYR A 36 -8.53 10.06 9.22
N VAL A 37 -8.33 9.88 10.52
CA VAL A 37 -7.15 9.19 11.05
C VAL A 37 -7.07 7.76 10.52
N LEU A 38 -8.19 7.02 10.54
CA LEU A 38 -8.24 5.65 10.03
C LEU A 38 -7.88 5.55 8.54
N GLU A 39 -8.33 6.51 7.73
CA GLU A 39 -8.00 6.59 6.31
C GLU A 39 -6.52 6.86 6.06
N ASP A 40 -5.92 7.80 6.79
CA ASP A 40 -4.49 8.09 6.72
C ASP A 40 -3.65 6.85 7.11
N TYR A 41 -4.02 6.16 8.19
CA TYR A 41 -3.36 4.91 8.59
C TYR A 41 -3.46 3.81 7.54
N ARG A 42 -4.62 3.65 6.89
CA ARG A 42 -4.80 2.67 5.83
C ARG A 42 -3.89 2.95 4.64
N THR A 43 -3.87 4.20 4.17
CA THR A 43 -3.04 4.64 3.05
C THR A 43 -1.55 4.44 3.36
N ARG A 44 -1.09 4.87 4.54
CA ARG A 44 0.31 4.68 4.96
C ARG A 44 0.67 3.20 5.05
N ARG A 45 -0.22 2.37 5.61
CA ARG A 45 0.00 0.93 5.73
C ARG A 45 0.14 0.27 4.37
N GLU A 46 -0.72 0.63 3.42
CA GLU A 46 -0.64 0.12 2.05
C GLU A 46 0.69 0.47 1.39
N VAL A 47 1.10 1.75 1.47
CA VAL A 47 2.40 2.20 0.94
C VAL A 47 3.56 1.46 1.61
N LEU A 48 3.53 1.27 2.93
CA LEU A 48 4.58 0.55 3.65
C LEU A 48 4.67 -0.92 3.26
N VAL A 49 3.54 -1.62 3.10
CA VAL A 49 3.52 -3.02 2.65
C VAL A 49 4.07 -3.13 1.23
N ASN A 50 3.57 -2.31 0.29
CA ASN A 50 4.04 -2.31 -1.09
C ASN A 50 5.53 -1.97 -1.20
N THR A 51 6.00 -1.01 -0.40
CA THR A 51 7.42 -0.62 -0.36
C THR A 51 8.27 -1.76 0.18
N LYS A 52 7.86 -2.37 1.28
CA LYS A 52 8.53 -3.54 1.86
C LYS A 52 8.64 -4.67 0.83
N ASP A 53 7.54 -5.01 0.16
CA ASP A 53 7.49 -6.09 -0.81
C ASP A 53 8.38 -5.82 -2.03
N PHE A 54 8.37 -4.57 -2.51
CA PHE A 54 9.27 -4.12 -3.56
C PHE A 54 10.75 -4.33 -3.18
N TYR A 55 11.16 -3.92 -1.98
CA TYR A 55 12.54 -4.06 -1.52
C TYR A 55 12.92 -5.51 -1.24
N LEU A 56 12.01 -6.33 -0.73
CA LEU A 56 12.24 -7.77 -0.57
C LEU A 56 12.49 -8.43 -1.93
N ALA A 57 11.62 -8.18 -2.92
CA ALA A 57 11.81 -8.69 -4.27
C ALA A 57 13.13 -8.20 -4.87
N LYS A 58 13.46 -6.91 -4.71
CA LYS A 58 14.73 -6.33 -5.17
C LYS A 58 15.95 -7.00 -4.53
N SER A 59 15.86 -7.34 -3.25
CA SER A 59 16.93 -8.04 -2.55
C SER A 59 17.12 -9.44 -3.12
N LEU A 60 16.05 -10.20 -3.33
CA LEU A 60 16.12 -11.54 -3.92
C LEU A 60 16.71 -11.49 -5.34
N GLU A 61 16.26 -10.56 -6.18
CA GLU A 61 16.82 -10.35 -7.52
C GLU A 61 18.31 -10.04 -7.49
N ASN A 62 18.77 -9.23 -6.53
CA ASN A 62 20.17 -8.88 -6.41
C ASN A 62 21.03 -10.07 -5.96
N ILE A 63 20.56 -10.85 -4.99
CA ILE A 63 21.25 -12.07 -4.55
C ILE A 63 21.35 -13.05 -5.73
N THR A 64 20.23 -13.33 -6.39
CA THR A 64 20.20 -14.20 -7.58
C THR A 64 21.10 -13.67 -8.69
N TRP A 65 21.14 -12.36 -8.91
CA TRP A 65 21.99 -11.75 -9.93
C TRP A 65 23.49 -11.92 -9.64
N GLU A 66 23.92 -11.77 -8.39
CA GLU A 66 25.32 -12.01 -8.02
C GLU A 66 25.67 -13.50 -8.13
N GLU A 67 24.79 -14.41 -7.71
CA GLU A 67 25.00 -15.86 -7.93
C GLU A 67 25.17 -16.20 -9.42
N ILE A 68 24.35 -15.63 -10.29
CA ILE A 68 24.45 -15.87 -11.74
C ILE A 68 25.74 -15.29 -12.32
N LYS A 69 26.23 -14.15 -11.83
CA LYS A 69 27.51 -13.58 -12.28
C LYS A 69 28.70 -14.45 -11.89
N GLU A 70 28.64 -15.08 -10.72
CA GLU A 70 29.66 -16.02 -10.27
C GLU A 70 29.61 -17.33 -11.07
N GLU A 71 28.41 -17.74 -11.51
CA GLU A 71 28.23 -18.85 -12.43
C GLU A 71 28.80 -18.54 -13.82
N LYS A 72 29.81 -19.31 -14.24
CA LYS A 72 30.44 -19.17 -15.57
C LYS A 72 29.48 -19.42 -16.75
N ILE A 73 28.34 -20.06 -16.51
CA ILE A 73 27.35 -20.40 -17.54
C ILE A 73 25.97 -20.02 -17.01
N VAL A 74 25.38 -18.99 -17.62
CA VAL A 74 24.02 -18.55 -17.31
C VAL A 74 23.02 -19.49 -18.00
N LYS A 75 22.18 -20.17 -17.22
CA LYS A 75 21.09 -21.02 -17.72
C LYS A 75 19.76 -20.59 -17.12
N ASN A 76 18.67 -20.99 -17.77
CA ASN A 76 17.35 -20.84 -17.19
C ASN A 76 17.26 -21.69 -15.92
N LYS A 77 16.94 -21.05 -14.79
CA LYS A 77 16.81 -21.71 -13.49
C LYS A 77 15.79 -20.98 -12.62
N THR A 78 15.20 -21.68 -11.68
CA THR A 78 14.37 -21.09 -10.62
C THR A 78 15.13 -21.18 -9.32
N VAL A 79 15.32 -20.04 -8.65
CA VAL A 79 15.95 -19.97 -7.32
C VAL A 79 14.87 -19.77 -6.28
N THR A 80 14.71 -20.74 -5.39
CA THR A 80 13.69 -20.70 -4.32
C THR A 80 14.30 -20.18 -3.02
N TYR A 81 13.67 -19.17 -2.44
CA TYR A 81 13.99 -18.61 -1.14
C TYR A 81 12.82 -18.81 -0.16
N ASN A 82 13.09 -18.64 1.13
CA ASN A 82 12.03 -18.72 2.16
C ASN A 82 10.93 -17.67 1.98
N LEU A 83 11.22 -16.55 1.31
CA LEU A 83 10.32 -15.42 1.11
C LEU A 83 9.59 -15.45 -0.25
N GLY A 84 10.04 -16.26 -1.20
CA GLY A 84 9.56 -16.28 -2.57
C GLY A 84 10.52 -17.00 -3.51
N GLU A 85 10.28 -16.89 -4.80
CA GLU A 85 11.08 -17.52 -5.85
C GLU A 85 11.48 -16.50 -6.92
N VAL A 86 12.61 -16.76 -7.58
CA VAL A 86 13.11 -15.95 -8.69
C VAL A 86 13.39 -16.87 -9.87
N ASP A 87 12.61 -16.73 -10.94
CA ASP A 87 12.88 -17.37 -12.22
C ASP A 87 13.88 -16.53 -13.02
N VAL A 88 14.90 -17.20 -13.51
CA VAL A 88 15.97 -16.65 -14.32
C VAL A 88 15.74 -17.12 -15.75
N ILE A 89 15.53 -16.18 -16.67
CA ILE A 89 15.37 -16.45 -18.10
C ILE A 89 16.51 -15.77 -18.85
N TRP A 90 17.34 -16.57 -19.51
CA TRP A 90 18.45 -16.10 -20.32
C TRP A 90 18.01 -15.92 -21.78
N HIS A 91 18.17 -14.69 -22.28
CA HIS A 91 17.92 -14.34 -23.67
C HIS A 91 19.25 -14.26 -24.43
N GLU A 92 19.64 -15.37 -25.05
CA GLU A 92 20.92 -15.52 -25.75
C GLU A 92 21.14 -14.47 -26.85
N LYS A 93 20.07 -14.11 -27.59
CA LYS A 93 20.14 -13.13 -28.69
C LYS A 93 20.60 -11.73 -28.25
N ASN A 94 20.18 -11.30 -27.04
CA ASN A 94 20.44 -9.96 -26.54
C ASN A 94 21.48 -9.92 -25.41
N LYS A 95 21.97 -11.10 -24.97
CA LYS A 95 22.80 -11.25 -23.76
C LYS A 95 22.17 -10.60 -22.52
N GLU A 96 20.85 -10.78 -22.38
CA GLU A 96 20.05 -10.24 -21.28
C GLU A 96 19.51 -11.35 -20.39
N VAL A 97 19.50 -11.11 -19.08
CA VAL A 97 18.82 -11.94 -18.09
C VAL A 97 17.55 -11.23 -17.66
N GLU A 98 16.44 -11.95 -17.73
CA GLU A 98 15.17 -11.54 -17.15
C GLU A 98 14.96 -12.29 -15.83
N LEU A 99 14.76 -11.55 -14.76
CA LEU A 99 14.49 -12.05 -13.42
C LEU A 99 13.02 -11.82 -13.10
N ASN A 100 12.25 -12.89 -12.99
CA ASN A 100 10.85 -12.86 -12.58
C ASN A 100 10.77 -13.30 -11.11
N THR A 101 10.46 -12.35 -10.24
CA THR A 101 10.34 -12.59 -8.80
C THR A 101 8.89 -12.72 -8.40
N SER A 102 8.58 -13.76 -7.64
CA SER A 102 7.26 -14.04 -7.07
C SER A 102 7.40 -14.24 -5.56
N LEU A 103 6.81 -13.34 -4.78
CA LEU A 103 6.79 -13.44 -3.31
C LEU A 103 5.56 -14.23 -2.85
N LYS A 104 5.65 -14.80 -1.63
CA LYS A 104 4.55 -15.58 -1.02
C LYS A 104 3.25 -14.79 -0.82
N ASN A 105 3.32 -13.46 -0.79
CA ASN A 105 2.16 -12.58 -0.68
C ASN A 105 1.61 -12.14 -2.05
N ASN A 106 1.88 -12.92 -3.11
CA ASN A 106 1.44 -12.68 -4.49
C ASN A 106 2.04 -11.43 -5.15
N TYR A 107 2.99 -10.74 -4.50
CA TYR A 107 3.73 -9.66 -5.14
C TYR A 107 4.63 -10.22 -6.25
N LYS A 108 4.53 -9.66 -7.45
CA LYS A 108 5.31 -10.07 -8.62
C LYS A 108 6.08 -8.89 -9.19
N ARG A 109 7.32 -9.15 -9.60
CA ARG A 109 8.17 -8.14 -10.24
C ARG A 109 9.08 -8.78 -11.27
N THR A 110 9.18 -8.13 -12.42
CA THR A 110 10.08 -8.53 -13.49
C THR A 110 11.14 -7.46 -13.69
N THR A 111 12.40 -7.88 -13.71
CA THR A 111 13.54 -7.00 -13.94
C THR A 111 14.44 -7.58 -15.02
N LYS A 112 14.81 -6.77 -16.01
CA LYS A 112 15.79 -7.15 -17.04
C LYS A 112 17.14 -6.54 -16.72
N LYS A 113 18.20 -7.36 -16.74
CA LYS A 113 19.59 -6.94 -16.55
C LYS A 113 20.45 -7.45 -17.70
N SER A 114 21.37 -6.63 -18.16
CA SER A 114 22.36 -7.01 -19.18
C SER A 114 23.74 -7.15 -18.54
N PHE A 115 24.52 -8.12 -19.02
CA PHE A 115 25.94 -8.23 -18.67
C PHE A 115 26.82 -7.19 -19.38
N ILE A 116 26.28 -6.51 -20.40
CA ILE A 116 27.02 -5.48 -21.12
C ILE A 116 26.90 -4.18 -20.33
N LYS A 117 28.03 -3.71 -19.78
CA LYS A 117 28.14 -2.35 -19.25
C LYS A 117 27.84 -1.40 -20.43
N LYS A 118 26.69 -0.72 -20.41
CA LYS A 118 26.51 0.45 -21.28
C LYS A 118 27.56 1.47 -20.84
N GLY A 119 28.61 1.59 -21.64
CA GLY A 119 29.63 2.64 -21.51
C GLY A 119 29.05 3.99 -21.87
#